data_AF-A0A925KBQ5-F1
#
_entry.id   AF-A0A925KBQ5-F1
#
_cell.length_a   1.000
_cell.length_b   1.000
_cell.length_c   1.000
_cell.angle_alpha   90.00
_cell.angle_beta   90.00
_cell.angle_gamma   90.00
#
_symmetry.space_group_name_H-M   'P 1'
#
loop_
_entity.id
_entity.type
_entity.pdbx_description
1 polymer ?
#
loop_
_entity_poly.entity_id
_entity_poly.type
_entity_poly.pdbx_seq_one_letter_code
_entity_poly.pdbx_strand_id
1 'polypeptide(L)'
;AAACRWQGSIRERLNPAVDRALETAADLVPGLGEAQFRHLQQRYAKNAEEFRSDFLQSDLAERLEKSVERAIERSEQLYGPLDEAQKQVIAAGVAASPFDPQVWLAERQRRGRDIVQTLRKLVADKADREQRLAALRALAQRTEQSPDPVYRAYQQKLGDYNCALAAQIHNATTPAQRQRARERLKGWEEDLRALAAQPPA
;
A
#
# COMPACT_ATOMS: atom_id res chain seq x y z
N ALA A 1 13.71 -12.88 -8.56
CA ALA A 1 13.15 -12.61 -9.91
C ALA A 1 11.64 -12.90 -10.01
N ALA A 2 11.17 -14.13 -9.74
CA ALA A 2 9.74 -14.47 -9.88
C ALA A 2 8.80 -13.66 -8.96
N ALA A 3 9.14 -13.51 -7.67
CA ALA A 3 8.36 -12.72 -6.73
C ALA A 3 8.20 -11.25 -7.17
N CYS A 4 9.26 -10.62 -7.69
CA CYS A 4 9.18 -9.26 -8.24
C CYS A 4 8.32 -9.16 -9.50
N ARG A 5 8.44 -10.12 -10.42
CA ARG A 5 7.55 -10.14 -11.60
C ARG A 5 6.08 -10.25 -11.19
N TRP A 6 5.79 -11.10 -10.21
CA TRP A 6 4.43 -11.25 -9.69
C TRP A 6 3.93 -9.94 -9.06
N GLN A 7 4.75 -9.29 -8.24
CA GLN A 7 4.43 -7.99 -7.64
C GLN A 7 4.13 -6.91 -8.70
N GLY A 8 4.93 -6.85 -9.78
CA GLY A 8 4.66 -5.97 -10.91
C GLY A 8 3.32 -6.28 -11.60
N SER A 9 3.04 -7.57 -11.84
CA SER A 9 1.82 -8.01 -12.53
C SER A 9 0.54 -7.71 -11.75
N ILE A 10 0.57 -7.74 -10.41
CA ILE A 10 -0.60 -7.37 -9.60
C ILE A 10 -0.95 -5.90 -9.82
N ARG A 11 0.07 -5.02 -9.84
CA ARG A 11 -0.15 -3.59 -10.05
C ARG A 11 -0.83 -3.33 -11.39
N GLU A 12 -0.29 -3.90 -12.47
CA GLU A 12 -0.88 -3.77 -13.81
C GLU A 12 -2.33 -4.26 -13.88
N ARG A 13 -2.65 -5.37 -13.21
CA ARG A 13 -4.01 -5.93 -13.17
C ARG A 13 -5.01 -5.08 -12.40
N LEU A 14 -4.56 -4.25 -11.47
CA LEU A 14 -5.42 -3.35 -10.69
C LEU A 14 -5.68 -2.01 -11.40
N ASN A 15 -4.86 -1.63 -12.38
CA ASN A 15 -4.98 -0.36 -13.10
C ASN A 15 -6.37 -0.08 -13.68
N PRO A 16 -7.08 -1.05 -14.31
CA PRO A 16 -8.43 -0.79 -14.82
C PRO A 16 -9.44 -0.44 -13.73
N ALA A 17 -9.34 -1.09 -12.55
CA ALA A 17 -10.20 -0.79 -11.41
C ALA A 17 -9.92 0.60 -10.84
N VAL A 18 -8.63 1.00 -10.80
CA VAL A 18 -8.24 2.36 -10.43
C VAL A 18 -8.82 3.38 -11.42
N ASP A 19 -8.64 3.18 -12.72
CA ASP A 19 -9.16 4.12 -13.73
C ASP A 19 -10.68 4.29 -13.63
N ARG A 20 -11.41 3.18 -13.45
CA ARG A 20 -12.86 3.21 -13.23
C ARG A 20 -13.24 3.97 -11.95
N ALA A 21 -12.47 3.82 -10.87
CA ALA A 21 -12.70 4.59 -9.64
C ALA A 21 -12.44 6.09 -9.84
N LEU A 22 -11.44 6.46 -10.65
CA LEU A 22 -11.13 7.87 -10.97
C LEU A 22 -12.23 8.52 -11.82
N GLU A 23 -12.87 7.78 -12.74
CA GLU A 23 -14.02 8.27 -13.49
C GLU A 23 -15.18 8.68 -12.58
N THR A 24 -15.50 7.83 -11.58
CA THR A 24 -16.52 8.11 -10.57
C THR A 24 -16.09 9.27 -9.67
N ALA A 25 -14.84 9.28 -9.22
CA ALA A 25 -14.33 10.36 -8.39
C ALA A 25 -14.40 11.72 -9.12
N ALA A 26 -14.14 11.77 -10.43
CA ALA A 26 -14.22 12.99 -11.22
C ALA A 26 -15.62 13.62 -11.23
N ASP A 27 -16.69 12.85 -11.04
CA ASP A 27 -18.06 13.37 -10.91
C ASP A 27 -18.37 13.89 -9.49
N LEU A 28 -17.65 13.40 -8.48
CA LEU A 28 -17.82 13.82 -7.09
C LEU A 28 -17.03 15.09 -6.74
N VAL A 29 -15.93 15.36 -7.45
CA VAL A 29 -15.04 16.52 -7.17
C VAL A 29 -15.80 17.86 -7.07
N PRO A 30 -16.75 18.20 -7.96
CA PRO A 30 -17.49 19.47 -7.85
C PRO A 30 -18.29 19.64 -6.56
N GLY A 31 -18.66 18.53 -5.90
CA GLY A 31 -19.39 18.54 -4.63
C GLY A 31 -18.49 18.72 -3.39
N LEU A 32 -17.18 18.80 -3.56
CA LEU A 32 -16.25 18.99 -2.45
C LEU A 32 -16.20 20.45 -2.01
N GLY A 33 -16.45 20.69 -0.73
CA GLY A 33 -16.31 21.99 -0.07
C GLY A 33 -15.28 21.98 1.04
N GLU A 34 -15.16 23.11 1.73
CA GLU A 34 -14.16 23.30 2.79
C GLU A 34 -14.31 22.30 3.95
N ALA A 35 -15.54 21.90 4.28
CA ALA A 35 -15.78 20.88 5.30
C ALA A 35 -15.17 19.52 4.92
N GLN A 36 -15.34 19.07 3.67
CA GLN A 36 -14.75 17.84 3.16
C GLN A 36 -13.22 17.92 3.12
N PHE A 37 -12.64 19.05 2.71
CA PHE A 37 -11.19 19.23 2.70
C PHE A 37 -10.59 19.18 4.10
N ARG A 38 -11.21 19.85 5.09
CA ARG A 38 -10.77 19.76 6.49
C ARG A 38 -10.86 18.34 7.01
N HIS A 39 -11.93 17.62 6.69
CA HIS A 39 -12.09 16.21 7.09
C HIS A 39 -10.97 15.33 6.49
N LEU A 40 -10.65 15.49 5.21
CA LEU A 40 -9.54 14.77 4.56
C LEU A 40 -8.20 15.08 5.24
N GLN A 41 -7.91 16.36 5.51
CA GLN A 41 -6.68 16.77 6.20
C GLN A 41 -6.57 16.16 7.60
N GLN A 42 -7.66 16.18 8.38
CA GLN A 42 -7.73 15.55 9.70
C GLN A 42 -7.50 14.04 9.62
N ARG A 43 -8.10 13.37 8.63
CA ARG A 43 -7.89 11.94 8.39
C ARG A 43 -6.43 11.63 8.07
N TYR A 44 -5.77 12.42 7.22
CA TYR A 44 -4.34 12.24 6.94
C TYR A 44 -3.45 12.49 8.17
N ALA A 45 -3.77 13.51 8.97
CA ALA A 45 -3.04 13.78 10.22
C ALA A 45 -3.20 12.63 11.22
N LYS A 46 -4.42 12.12 11.40
CA LYS A 46 -4.69 10.95 12.26
C LYS A 46 -3.91 9.73 11.78
N ASN A 47 -3.98 9.41 10.48
CA ASN A 47 -3.28 8.25 9.92
C ASN A 47 -1.74 8.38 10.04
N ALA A 48 -1.21 9.61 10.01
CA ALA A 48 0.20 9.86 10.25
C ALA A 48 0.59 9.58 11.71
N GLU A 49 -0.29 9.91 12.66
CA GLU A 49 -0.06 9.63 14.08
C GLU A 49 -0.18 8.14 14.41
N GLU A 50 -1.21 7.47 13.88
CA GLU A 50 -1.33 6.01 13.93
C GLU A 50 -0.06 5.35 13.38
N PHE A 51 0.43 5.81 12.22
CA PHE A 51 1.68 5.29 11.66
C PHE A 51 2.90 5.53 12.57
N ARG A 52 2.99 6.66 13.28
CA ARG A 52 4.09 6.88 14.23
C ARG A 52 4.02 5.89 15.39
N SER A 53 2.83 5.70 15.95
CA SER A 53 2.61 4.75 17.04
C SER A 53 2.98 3.32 16.61
N ASP A 54 2.66 2.95 15.38
CA ASP A 54 2.89 1.61 14.86
C ASP A 54 4.34 1.37 14.41
N PHE A 55 5.01 2.36 13.80
CA PHE A 55 6.30 2.13 13.10
C PHE A 55 7.48 2.95 13.64
N LEU A 56 7.26 3.92 14.53
CA LEU A 56 8.27 4.88 15.00
C LEU A 56 8.39 4.90 16.53
N GLN A 57 8.46 3.72 17.15
CA GLN A 57 8.77 3.62 18.57
C GLN A 57 10.12 4.28 18.87
N SER A 58 10.21 5.00 19.99
CA SER A 58 11.42 5.71 20.40
C SER A 58 12.59 4.76 20.67
N ASP A 59 12.30 3.60 21.27
CA ASP A 59 13.28 2.53 21.47
C ASP A 59 13.49 1.71 20.19
N LEU A 60 14.75 1.48 19.83
CA LEU A 60 15.09 0.78 18.59
C LEU A 60 14.86 -0.73 18.67
N ALA A 61 15.01 -1.33 19.86
CA ALA A 61 14.76 -2.75 20.05
C ALA A 61 13.25 -3.05 19.97
N GLU A 62 12.42 -2.25 20.65
CA GLU A 62 10.96 -2.32 20.57
C GLU A 62 10.49 -2.12 19.12
N ARG A 63 11.09 -1.17 18.39
CA ARG A 63 10.75 -0.94 16.98
C ARG A 63 11.04 -2.15 16.11
N LEU A 64 12.18 -2.80 16.33
CA LEU A 64 12.57 -4.01 15.61
C LEU A 64 11.61 -5.15 15.94
N GLU A 65 11.34 -5.39 17.23
CA GLU A 65 10.41 -6.42 17.71
C GLU A 65 9.03 -6.29 17.05
N LYS A 66 8.41 -5.10 17.13
CA LYS A 66 7.10 -4.85 16.48
C LYS A 66 7.15 -4.99 14.97
N SER A 67 8.29 -4.70 14.34
CA SER A 67 8.45 -4.89 12.89
C SER A 67 8.51 -6.37 12.51
N VAL A 68 9.17 -7.19 13.34
CA VAL A 68 9.21 -8.65 13.21
C VAL A 68 7.83 -9.25 13.44
N GLU A 69 7.15 -8.87 14.52
CA GLU A 69 5.78 -9.30 14.85
C GLU A 69 4.82 -9.07 13.68
N ARG A 70 4.75 -7.84 13.15
CA ARG A 70 3.92 -7.52 11.97
C ARG A 70 4.27 -8.36 10.75
N ALA A 71 5.54 -8.71 10.55
CA ALA A 71 5.97 -9.52 9.42
C ALA A 71 5.59 -11.00 9.59
N ILE A 72 5.66 -11.52 10.82
CA ILE A 72 5.18 -12.84 11.20
C ILE A 72 3.66 -12.91 11.00
N GLU A 73 2.89 -11.98 11.57
CA GLU A 73 1.42 -11.95 11.45
C GLU A 73 0.97 -11.95 9.99
N ARG A 74 1.56 -11.11 9.13
CA ARG A 74 1.25 -11.09 7.69
C ARG A 74 1.60 -12.41 7.00
N SER A 75 2.68 -13.05 7.40
CA SER A 75 3.09 -14.35 6.85
C SER A 75 2.13 -15.45 7.30
N GLU A 76 1.70 -15.43 8.56
CA GLU A 76 0.75 -16.39 9.14
C GLU A 76 -0.67 -16.25 8.58
N GLN A 77 -1.10 -15.04 8.21
CA GLN A 77 -2.36 -14.83 7.49
C GLN A 77 -2.42 -15.64 6.19
N LEU A 78 -1.29 -15.81 5.51
CA LEU A 78 -1.20 -16.56 4.26
C LEU A 78 -0.89 -18.04 4.48
N TYR A 79 0.14 -18.34 5.27
CA TYR A 79 0.71 -19.69 5.40
C TYR A 79 0.12 -20.49 6.57
N GLY A 80 -0.58 -19.86 7.51
CA GLY A 80 -0.89 -20.44 8.82
C GLY A 80 0.28 -20.33 9.80
N PRO A 81 0.19 -20.96 10.98
CA PRO A 81 1.22 -20.84 12.03
C PRO A 81 2.63 -21.14 11.53
N LEU A 82 3.60 -20.35 11.98
CA LEU A 82 5.01 -20.52 11.66
C LEU A 82 5.78 -21.17 12.82
N ASP A 83 6.75 -22.01 12.49
CA ASP A 83 7.70 -22.54 13.48
C ASP A 83 8.81 -21.53 13.79
N GLU A 84 9.62 -21.84 14.82
CA GLU A 84 10.69 -20.93 15.26
C GLU A 84 11.78 -20.69 14.21
N ALA A 85 12.10 -21.68 13.37
CA ALA A 85 13.08 -21.51 12.30
C ALA A 85 12.56 -20.54 11.23
N GLN A 86 11.27 -20.62 10.88
CA GLN A 86 10.60 -19.72 9.96
C GLN A 86 10.51 -18.30 10.50
N LYS A 87 10.18 -18.14 11.80
CA LYS A 87 10.18 -16.84 12.47
C LYS A 87 11.58 -16.22 12.50
N GLN A 88 12.65 -17.01 12.69
CA GLN A 88 14.03 -16.53 12.61
C GLN A 88 14.41 -16.03 11.21
N VAL A 89 13.95 -16.71 10.14
CA VAL A 89 14.13 -16.22 8.76
C VAL A 89 13.48 -14.86 8.58
N ILE A 90 12.26 -14.67 9.09
CA ILE A 90 11.55 -13.38 9.03
C ILE A 90 12.29 -12.32 9.85
N ALA A 91 12.72 -12.65 11.08
CA ALA A 91 13.41 -11.71 11.96
C ALA A 91 14.72 -11.21 11.34
N ALA A 92 15.54 -12.11 10.78
CA ALA A 92 16.77 -11.75 10.10
C ALA A 92 16.51 -10.86 8.87
N GLY A 93 15.47 -11.17 8.09
CA GLY A 93 15.07 -10.36 6.95
C GLY A 93 14.52 -8.98 7.31
N VAL A 94 13.77 -8.86 8.41
CA VAL A 94 13.32 -7.55 8.89
C VAL A 94 14.50 -6.71 9.37
N ALA A 95 15.42 -7.31 10.13
CA ALA A 95 16.61 -6.62 10.64
C ALA A 95 17.54 -6.12 9.51
N ALA A 96 17.62 -6.84 8.39
CA ALA A 96 18.44 -6.45 7.24
C ALA A 96 17.70 -5.56 6.21
N SER A 97 16.44 -5.21 6.46
CA SER A 97 15.62 -4.44 5.52
C SER A 97 16.09 -2.99 5.39
N PRO A 98 16.10 -2.41 4.18
CA PRO A 98 16.35 -0.98 4.00
C PRO A 98 15.11 -0.13 4.34
N PHE A 99 14.07 -0.72 4.94
CA PHE A 99 12.87 0.02 5.32
C PHE A 99 13.20 1.10 6.36
N ASP A 100 12.77 2.32 6.07
CA ASP A 100 12.93 3.48 6.91
C ASP A 100 11.53 4.08 7.11
N PRO A 101 10.95 3.93 8.32
CA PRO A 101 9.62 4.41 8.58
C PRO A 101 9.50 5.95 8.52
N GLN A 102 10.58 6.70 8.76
CA GLN A 102 10.55 8.16 8.66
C GLN A 102 10.45 8.61 7.21
N VAL A 103 11.28 8.04 6.34
CA VAL A 103 11.23 8.30 4.88
C VAL A 103 9.87 7.91 4.31
N TRP A 104 9.33 6.76 4.74
CA TRP A 104 8.00 6.31 4.31
C TRP A 104 6.88 7.25 4.79
N LEU A 105 6.93 7.72 6.04
CA LEU A 105 5.94 8.65 6.59
C LEU A 105 5.97 10.01 5.86
N ALA A 106 7.17 10.55 5.60
CA ALA A 106 7.34 11.82 4.92
C ALA A 106 6.68 11.81 3.53
N GLU A 107 6.85 10.74 2.76
CA GLU A 107 6.20 10.58 1.46
C GLU A 107 4.67 10.43 1.60
N ARG A 108 4.18 9.66 2.57
CA ARG A 108 2.72 9.56 2.82
C ARG A 108 2.10 10.92 3.12
N GLN A 109 2.78 11.75 3.90
CA GLN A 109 2.33 13.11 4.18
C GLN A 109 2.39 14.03 2.96
N ARG A 110 3.44 13.92 2.12
CA ARG A 110 3.52 14.63 0.84
C ARG A 110 2.32 14.29 -0.05
N ARG A 111 2.03 12.99 -0.22
CA ARG A 111 0.88 12.51 -1.00
C ARG A 111 -0.44 13.04 -0.46
N GLY A 112 -0.64 13.01 0.87
CA GLY A 112 -1.84 13.58 1.49
C GLY A 112 -2.04 15.06 1.18
N ARG A 113 -0.96 15.86 1.24
CA ARG A 113 -1.02 17.29 0.86
C ARG A 113 -1.32 17.49 -0.62
N ASP A 114 -0.64 16.73 -1.49
CA ASP A 114 -0.80 16.78 -2.95
C ASP A 114 -2.24 16.47 -3.37
N ILE A 115 -2.86 15.45 -2.76
CA ILE A 115 -4.27 15.10 -2.98
C ILE A 115 -5.18 16.30 -2.65
N VAL A 116 -5.06 16.87 -1.44
CA VAL A 116 -5.92 17.97 -1.00
C VAL A 116 -5.72 19.22 -1.87
N GLN A 117 -4.47 19.56 -2.20
CA GLN A 117 -4.15 20.71 -3.06
C GLN A 117 -4.74 20.55 -4.46
N THR A 118 -4.64 19.36 -5.04
CA THR A 118 -5.18 19.06 -6.37
C THR A 118 -6.70 19.18 -6.41
N LEU A 119 -7.39 18.58 -5.43
CA LEU A 119 -8.84 18.64 -5.34
C LEU A 119 -9.34 20.08 -5.12
N ARG A 120 -8.69 20.84 -4.24
CA ARG A 120 -9.00 22.26 -4.03
C ARG A 120 -8.84 23.09 -5.31
N LYS A 121 -7.74 22.87 -6.06
CA LYS A 121 -7.49 23.57 -7.32
C LYS A 121 -8.58 23.27 -8.35
N LEU A 122 -8.95 22.00 -8.52
CA LEU A 122 -10.00 21.60 -9.46
C LEU A 122 -11.36 22.26 -9.15
N VAL A 123 -11.71 22.38 -7.87
CA VAL A 123 -12.93 23.07 -7.44
C VAL A 123 -12.83 24.59 -7.67
N ALA A 124 -11.71 25.22 -7.29
CA ALA A 124 -11.51 26.66 -7.44
C ALA A 124 -11.53 27.10 -8.92
N ASP A 125 -10.89 26.32 -9.79
CA ASP A 125 -10.81 26.57 -11.23
C ASP A 125 -12.13 26.24 -11.96
N LYS A 126 -13.13 25.68 -11.26
CA LYS A 126 -14.37 25.13 -11.85
C LYS A 126 -14.08 24.20 -13.03
N ALA A 127 -13.06 23.37 -12.87
CA ALA A 127 -12.55 22.50 -13.92
C ALA A 127 -13.67 21.62 -14.48
N ASP A 128 -13.74 21.45 -15.80
CA ASP A 128 -14.71 20.55 -16.45
C ASP A 128 -14.40 19.07 -16.15
N ARG A 129 -15.27 18.16 -16.61
CA ARG A 129 -15.11 16.73 -16.31
C ARG A 129 -13.80 16.16 -16.86
N GLU A 130 -13.40 16.55 -18.06
CA GLU A 130 -12.19 16.04 -18.70
C GLU A 130 -10.94 16.50 -17.94
N GLN A 131 -10.89 17.77 -17.57
CA GLN A 131 -9.82 18.35 -16.76
C GLN A 131 -9.71 17.67 -15.38
N ARG A 132 -10.84 17.40 -14.71
CA ARG A 132 -10.85 16.68 -13.42
C ARG A 132 -10.32 15.27 -13.56
N LEU A 133 -10.78 14.52 -14.57
CA LEU A 133 -10.30 13.17 -14.82
C LEU A 133 -8.80 13.12 -15.14
N ALA A 134 -8.32 14.03 -16.00
CA ALA A 134 -6.91 14.12 -16.35
C ALA A 134 -6.04 14.42 -15.11
N ALA A 135 -6.45 15.37 -14.26
CA ALA A 135 -5.72 15.72 -13.04
C ALA A 135 -5.72 14.57 -12.01
N LEU A 136 -6.83 13.84 -11.89
CA LEU A 136 -6.95 12.67 -11.02
C LEU A 136 -6.08 11.50 -11.50
N ARG A 137 -6.01 11.26 -12.82
CA ARG A 137 -5.07 10.29 -13.42
C ARG A 137 -3.62 10.66 -13.15
N ALA A 138 -3.26 11.93 -13.35
CA ALA A 138 -1.93 12.41 -13.00
C ALA A 138 -1.64 12.28 -11.49
N LEU A 139 -2.66 12.37 -10.63
CA LEU A 139 -2.53 12.23 -9.17
C LEU A 139 -2.31 10.78 -8.75
N ALA A 140 -3.02 9.85 -9.38
CA ALA A 140 -2.77 8.43 -9.20
C ALA A 140 -1.33 8.07 -9.63
N GLN A 141 -0.89 8.51 -10.81
CA GLN A 141 0.46 8.26 -11.32
C GLN A 141 1.57 8.72 -10.36
N ARG A 142 1.48 9.96 -9.83
CA ARG A 142 2.48 10.49 -8.89
C ARG A 142 2.37 9.95 -7.45
N THR A 143 1.28 9.25 -7.15
CA THR A 143 1.12 8.47 -5.91
C THR A 143 1.80 7.12 -6.04
N GLU A 144 1.76 6.51 -7.23
CA GLU A 144 2.47 5.26 -7.53
C GLU A 144 3.97 5.48 -7.67
N GLN A 145 4.35 6.50 -8.44
CA GLN A 145 5.73 6.89 -8.71
C GLN A 145 5.96 8.30 -8.17
N SER A 146 6.65 8.40 -7.02
CA SER A 146 6.88 9.72 -6.40
C SER A 146 7.57 10.68 -7.38
N PRO A 147 7.22 11.98 -7.41
CA PRO A 147 7.96 12.96 -8.19
C PRO A 147 9.37 13.22 -7.64
N ASP A 148 9.66 12.81 -6.39
CA ASP A 148 10.99 12.91 -5.78
C ASP A 148 11.92 11.78 -6.30
N PRO A 149 13.00 12.10 -7.04
CA PRO A 149 13.92 11.10 -7.56
C PRO A 149 14.64 10.29 -6.47
N VAL A 150 14.93 10.91 -5.32
CA VAL A 150 15.59 10.25 -4.19
C VAL A 150 14.65 9.22 -3.59
N TYR A 151 13.39 9.60 -3.36
CA TYR A 151 12.38 8.66 -2.88
C TYR A 151 12.09 7.54 -3.90
N ARG A 152 12.07 7.83 -5.20
CA ARG A 152 11.91 6.78 -6.23
C ARG A 152 13.01 5.73 -6.16
N ALA A 153 14.28 6.16 -6.03
CA ALA A 153 15.41 5.23 -5.88
C ALA A 153 15.28 4.39 -4.60
N TYR A 154 14.87 5.02 -3.50
CA TYR A 154 14.56 4.33 -2.25
C TYR A 154 13.43 3.29 -2.42
N GLN A 155 12.33 3.66 -3.07
CA GLN A 155 11.17 2.79 -3.33
C GLN A 155 11.56 1.57 -4.17
N GLN A 156 12.42 1.75 -5.18
CA GLN A 156 12.94 0.65 -5.99
C GLN A 156 13.80 -0.30 -5.15
N LYS A 157 14.79 0.23 -4.41
CA LYS A 157 15.64 -0.57 -3.52
C LYS A 157 14.83 -1.39 -2.51
N LEU A 158 13.84 -0.76 -1.86
CA LEU A 158 12.96 -1.43 -0.92
C LEU A 158 12.08 -2.47 -1.60
N GLY A 159 11.58 -2.19 -2.81
CA GLY A 159 10.82 -3.13 -3.62
C GLY A 159 11.60 -4.40 -3.93
N ASP A 160 12.82 -4.26 -4.46
CA ASP A 160 13.71 -5.37 -4.80
C ASP A 160 14.04 -6.22 -3.57
N TYR A 161 14.33 -5.57 -2.44
CA TYR A 161 14.57 -6.23 -1.16
C TYR A 161 13.35 -7.05 -0.71
N ASN A 162 12.16 -6.44 -0.70
CA ASN A 162 10.94 -7.10 -0.24
C ASN A 162 10.56 -8.30 -1.12
N CYS A 163 10.82 -8.27 -2.43
CA CYS A 163 10.64 -9.45 -3.28
C CYS A 163 11.57 -10.59 -2.89
N ALA A 164 12.84 -10.27 -2.61
CA ALA A 164 13.85 -11.27 -2.24
C ALA A 164 13.48 -11.89 -0.89
N LEU A 165 13.11 -11.07 0.08
CA LEU A 165 12.64 -11.52 1.39
C LEU A 165 11.38 -12.38 1.27
N ALA A 166 10.39 -11.97 0.48
CA ALA A 166 9.19 -12.80 0.25
C ALA A 166 9.52 -14.18 -0.35
N ALA A 167 10.49 -14.25 -1.27
CA ALA A 167 10.95 -15.53 -1.81
C ALA A 167 11.68 -16.38 -0.76
N GLN A 168 12.50 -15.77 0.10
CA GLN A 168 13.16 -16.47 1.21
C GLN A 168 12.16 -17.05 2.20
N ILE A 169 11.17 -16.24 2.64
CA ILE A 169 10.09 -16.69 3.53
C ILE A 169 9.32 -17.83 2.88
N HIS A 170 8.90 -17.69 1.62
CA HIS A 170 8.21 -18.75 0.90
C HIS A 170 9.03 -20.05 0.83
N ASN A 171 10.33 -19.96 0.61
CA ASN A 171 11.21 -21.13 0.53
C ASN A 171 11.35 -21.85 1.87
N ALA A 172 11.23 -21.15 3.00
CA ALA A 172 11.23 -21.73 4.33
C ALA A 172 9.90 -22.44 4.71
N THR A 173 8.83 -22.26 3.92
CA THR A 173 7.53 -22.89 4.20
C THR A 173 7.48 -24.37 3.81
N THR A 174 6.70 -25.13 4.59
CA THR A 174 6.43 -26.55 4.36
C THR A 174 5.42 -26.76 3.21
N PRO A 175 5.34 -27.97 2.63
CA PRO A 175 4.33 -28.30 1.62
C PRO A 175 2.89 -28.02 2.10
N ALA A 176 2.58 -28.33 3.38
CA ALA A 176 1.27 -28.08 3.97
C ALA A 176 0.95 -26.58 4.05
N GLN A 177 1.91 -25.75 4.49
CA GLN A 177 1.74 -24.29 4.52
C GLN A 177 1.57 -23.71 3.10
N ARG A 178 2.27 -24.22 2.10
CA ARG A 178 2.08 -23.80 0.70
C ARG A 178 0.71 -24.19 0.16
N GLN A 179 0.17 -25.33 0.57
CA GLN A 179 -1.18 -25.74 0.23
C GLN A 179 -2.22 -24.82 0.89
N ARG A 180 -2.04 -24.51 2.18
CA ARG A 180 -2.87 -23.54 2.90
C ARG A 180 -2.89 -22.17 2.23
N ALA A 181 -1.73 -21.67 1.79
CA ALA A 181 -1.63 -20.41 1.06
C ALA A 181 -2.41 -20.43 -0.25
N ARG A 182 -2.38 -21.54 -1.00
CA ARG A 182 -3.20 -21.70 -2.22
C ARG A 182 -4.69 -21.64 -1.92
N GLU A 183 -5.14 -22.34 -0.89
CA GLU A 183 -6.55 -22.32 -0.45
C GLU A 183 -6.98 -20.92 0.00
N ARG A 184 -6.13 -20.21 0.76
CA ARG A 184 -6.40 -18.85 1.19
C ARG A 184 -6.54 -17.90 0.00
N LEU A 185 -5.61 -17.97 -0.96
CA LEU A 185 -5.68 -17.16 -2.18
C LEU A 185 -6.91 -17.51 -3.02
N LYS A 186 -7.32 -18.77 -3.05
CA LYS A 186 -8.53 -19.22 -3.74
C LYS A 186 -9.79 -18.62 -3.09
N GLY A 187 -9.87 -18.61 -1.77
CA GLY A 187 -10.97 -17.96 -1.05
C GLY A 187 -11.05 -16.47 -1.34
N TRP A 188 -9.92 -15.75 -1.34
CA TRP A 188 -9.91 -14.33 -1.73
C TRP A 188 -10.33 -14.10 -3.19
N GLU A 189 -9.95 -14.99 -4.11
CA GLU A 189 -10.43 -14.93 -5.49
C GLU A 189 -11.95 -15.07 -5.55
N GLU A 190 -12.53 -16.01 -4.80
CA GLU A 190 -13.96 -16.25 -4.71
C GLU A 190 -14.71 -15.04 -4.13
N ASP A 191 -14.20 -14.46 -3.04
CA ASP A 191 -14.75 -13.24 -2.43
C ASP A 191 -14.77 -12.08 -3.44
N LEU A 192 -13.67 -11.85 -4.14
CA LEU A 192 -13.58 -10.79 -5.16
C LEU A 192 -14.53 -11.02 -6.33
N ARG A 193 -14.69 -12.28 -6.78
CA ARG A 193 -15.66 -12.63 -7.83
C ARG A 193 -17.10 -12.42 -7.37
N ALA A 194 -17.41 -12.76 -6.13
CA ALA A 194 -18.73 -12.54 -5.57
C ALA A 194 -19.06 -11.03 -5.49
N LEU A 195 -18.12 -10.21 -5.03
CA LEU A 195 -18.28 -8.75 -5.00
C LEU A 195 -18.45 -8.15 -6.41
N ALA A 196 -17.68 -8.61 -7.39
CA ALA A 196 -17.77 -8.13 -8.76
C ALA A 196 -19.08 -8.53 -9.47
N ALA A 197 -19.71 -9.64 -9.04
CA ALA A 197 -20.98 -10.11 -9.60
C ALA A 197 -22.21 -9.40 -9.02
N GLN A 198 -22.05 -8.60 -7.95
CA GLN A 198 -23.16 -7.83 -7.39
C GLN A 198 -23.56 -6.69 -8.34
N PRO A 199 -24.84 -6.57 -8.74
CA PRO A 199 -25.28 -5.41 -9.49
C PRO A 199 -25.13 -4.14 -8.63
N PRO A 200 -24.82 -2.98 -9.25
CA PRO A 200 -24.80 -1.72 -8.52
C PRO A 200 -26.18 -1.47 -7.90
N ALA A 201 -26.19 -1.13 -6.61
CA ALA A 201 -27.39 -0.73 -5.88
C ALA A 201 -27.92 0.64 -6.36
#